data_AF-A0A7C3F3L7-F1
#
_entry.id   AF-A0A7C3F3L7-F1
#
_cell.length_a   1.000
_cell.length_b   1.000
_cell.length_c   1.000
_cell.angle_alpha   90.00
_cell.angle_beta   90.00
_cell.angle_gamma   90.00
#
_symmetry.space_group_name_H-M   'P 1'
#
loop_
_entity.id
_entity.type
_entity.pdbx_description
1 polymer ?
#
loop_
_entity_poly.entity_id
_entity_poly.type
_entity_poly.pdbx_seq_one_letter_code
_entity_poly.pdbx_strand_id
1 'polypeptide(L)'
;MKKNLSSIILLIVLLGVFLGGCTSAGVASSWPGLSVADGVAYVTYGAEVYAVDIKNGNLVWRYPSEPDKAITYFASPAIADDVVIVGNYGNGLEAINTKNGVKKWSFDQAGDRYIGGALIYGGKIYAPNTDSYLYVLDEDGSLLWRFRTQKANWTTPVTNGDLLFLSSMDHSLYALDLDYPETGLALDEGGTRTLVSEPVWNADLGAAIFAEPSVGDDGKLFVGTLGGEFYAVNATNGKILWSFDADGELGSVWGPAVIQEDIVLFGDEKGKIYALSAENGNEIWPTAYTVDSSIIGGGAVLPEGIVFPTIGGKLIVINKEGQTLPVISLEGSIYSKPIFVDGKQIIAMIYSDHLLIALDENGREYWRFKPEE
;
A
#
# COMPACT_ATOMS: atom_id res chain seq x y z
N MET A 1 -53.31 30.38 -24.24
CA MET A 1 -52.22 30.04 -23.31
C MET A 1 -52.64 28.88 -22.41
N LYS A 2 -52.42 27.63 -22.84
CA LYS A 2 -52.52 26.46 -21.99
C LYS A 2 -51.24 25.66 -22.23
N LYS A 3 -50.26 25.90 -21.36
CA LYS A 3 -48.91 25.34 -21.43
C LYS A 3 -48.96 23.85 -21.11
N ASN A 4 -48.27 23.09 -21.96
CA ASN A 4 -47.90 21.68 -21.93
C ASN A 4 -47.94 21.00 -20.55
N LEU A 5 -49.00 20.21 -20.32
CA LEU A 5 -49.12 19.28 -19.19
C LEU A 5 -48.03 18.19 -19.22
N SER A 6 -47.43 17.94 -20.40
CA SER A 6 -46.33 16.99 -20.61
C SER A 6 -44.99 17.45 -20.04
N SER A 7 -44.76 18.76 -19.86
CA SER A 7 -43.52 19.28 -19.25
C SER A 7 -43.54 19.21 -17.72
N ILE A 8 -44.71 19.10 -17.10
CA ILE A 8 -44.85 18.99 -15.63
C ILE A 8 -44.66 17.54 -15.18
N ILE A 9 -45.08 16.56 -15.99
CA ILE A 9 -44.89 15.13 -15.69
C ILE A 9 -43.40 14.73 -15.85
N LEU A 10 -42.68 15.33 -16.81
CA LEU A 10 -41.24 15.10 -16.96
C LEU A 10 -40.41 15.74 -15.82
N LEU A 11 -40.90 16.83 -15.22
CA LEU A 11 -40.25 17.48 -14.07
C LEU A 11 -40.49 16.74 -12.75
N ILE A 12 -41.58 15.99 -12.62
CA ILE A 12 -41.88 15.16 -11.43
C ILE A 12 -41.12 13.82 -11.47
N VAL A 13 -40.79 13.29 -12.66
CA VAL A 13 -39.89 12.13 -12.78
C VAL A 13 -38.42 12.53 -12.58
N LEU A 14 -38.04 13.78 -12.87
CA LEU A 14 -36.69 14.32 -12.57
C LEU A 14 -36.51 14.81 -11.12
N LEU A 15 -37.59 15.11 -10.37
CA LEU A 15 -37.53 15.37 -8.93
C LEU A 15 -37.65 14.10 -8.07
N GLY A 16 -38.03 12.95 -8.65
CA GLY A 16 -38.04 11.64 -7.98
C GLY A 16 -36.65 10.99 -7.83
N VAL A 17 -35.60 11.61 -8.37
CA VAL A 17 -34.20 11.13 -8.28
C VAL A 17 -33.43 11.80 -7.13
N PHE A 18 -34.03 12.74 -6.39
CA PHE A 18 -33.35 13.44 -5.29
C PHE A 18 -33.86 13.10 -3.87
N LEU A 19 -34.74 12.11 -3.71
CA LEU A 19 -35.23 11.68 -2.40
C LEU A 19 -35.26 10.15 -2.28
N GLY A 20 -34.08 9.56 -2.42
CA GLY A 20 -33.80 8.14 -2.12
C GLY A 20 -32.40 7.91 -1.56
N GLY A 21 -31.70 8.97 -1.15
CA GLY A 21 -30.34 8.92 -0.62
C GLY A 21 -30.29 8.87 0.91
N CYS A 22 -31.03 7.95 1.53
CA CYS A 22 -30.54 7.32 2.76
C CYS A 22 -30.07 5.92 2.37
N THR A 23 -29.07 5.87 1.48
CA THR A 23 -28.12 4.77 1.57
C THR A 23 -27.50 4.93 2.94
N SER A 24 -27.70 3.95 3.82
CA SER A 24 -26.74 3.66 4.89
C SER A 24 -25.37 4.00 4.33
N ALA A 25 -24.69 5.00 4.92
CA ALA A 25 -23.29 5.22 4.64
C ALA A 25 -22.65 3.84 4.82
N GLY A 26 -22.29 3.22 3.68
CA GLY A 26 -21.63 1.94 3.71
C GLY A 26 -20.41 2.18 4.57
N VAL A 27 -20.27 1.41 5.65
CA VAL A 27 -19.04 1.40 6.43
C VAL A 27 -17.92 1.27 5.40
N ALA A 28 -17.03 2.25 5.33
CA ALA A 28 -15.89 2.17 4.42
C ALA A 28 -15.19 0.85 4.73
N SER A 29 -15.21 -0.11 3.79
CA SER A 29 -14.44 -1.33 3.95
C SER A 29 -12.98 -0.95 3.79
N SER A 30 -12.29 -0.75 4.91
CA SER A 30 -10.84 -0.62 4.91
C SER A 30 -10.20 -1.94 4.52
N TRP A 31 -9.23 -1.92 3.62
CA TRP A 31 -8.26 -3.02 3.54
C TRP A 31 -7.24 -2.87 4.67
N PRO A 32 -6.93 -3.96 5.39
CA PRO A 32 -6.09 -3.87 6.56
C PRO A 32 -4.62 -3.69 6.19
N GLY A 33 -4.00 -2.66 6.77
CA GLY A 33 -2.55 -2.50 6.75
C GLY A 33 -1.93 -3.41 7.80
N LEU A 34 -0.80 -4.06 7.48
CA LEU A 34 -0.14 -5.04 8.35
C LEU A 34 1.36 -4.79 8.37
N SER A 35 1.95 -4.81 9.56
CA SER A 35 3.42 -4.80 9.75
C SER A 35 3.79 -5.58 11.00
N VAL A 36 4.99 -6.14 11.05
CA VAL A 36 5.47 -6.92 12.20
C VAL A 36 6.82 -6.42 12.66
N ALA A 37 6.98 -6.21 13.96
CA ALA A 37 8.27 -5.94 14.60
C ALA A 37 8.30 -6.52 16.01
N ASP A 38 9.47 -6.96 16.49
CA ASP A 38 9.71 -7.43 17.86
C ASP A 38 8.68 -8.44 18.40
N GLY A 39 8.17 -9.32 17.53
CA GLY A 39 7.19 -10.33 17.90
C GLY A 39 5.74 -9.83 18.00
N VAL A 40 5.45 -8.63 17.51
CA VAL A 40 4.11 -8.03 17.52
C VAL A 40 3.68 -7.67 16.09
N ALA A 41 2.49 -8.10 15.70
CA ALA A 41 1.81 -7.66 14.50
C ALA A 41 0.99 -6.40 14.80
N TYR A 42 1.21 -5.34 14.04
CA TYR A 42 0.44 -4.11 14.08
C TYR A 42 -0.49 -4.05 12.88
N VAL A 43 -1.78 -3.85 13.14
CA VAL A 43 -2.82 -3.92 12.11
C VAL A 43 -3.75 -2.73 12.20
N THR A 44 -3.89 -2.02 11.09
CA THR A 44 -4.87 -0.96 10.90
C THR A 44 -6.11 -1.55 10.25
N TYR A 45 -7.29 -1.40 10.87
CA TYR A 45 -8.54 -1.85 10.28
C TYR A 45 -9.73 -1.12 10.89
N GLY A 46 -10.65 -0.67 10.06
CA GLY A 46 -11.79 0.12 10.51
C GLY A 46 -11.30 1.37 11.23
N ALA A 47 -11.91 1.68 12.36
CA ALA A 47 -11.59 2.85 13.18
C ALA A 47 -10.45 2.62 14.19
N GLU A 48 -9.71 1.51 14.09
CA GLU A 48 -8.76 1.07 15.11
C GLU A 48 -7.43 0.58 14.55
N VAL A 49 -6.45 0.53 15.45
CA VAL A 49 -5.13 -0.07 15.31
C VAL A 49 -4.99 -1.12 16.41
N TYR A 50 -4.61 -2.33 16.05
CA TYR A 50 -4.41 -3.45 16.98
C TYR A 50 -2.94 -3.86 17.00
N ALA A 51 -2.42 -4.13 18.20
CA ALA A 51 -1.15 -4.82 18.39
C ALA A 51 -1.42 -6.23 18.88
N VAL A 52 -0.92 -7.24 18.18
CA VAL A 52 -1.21 -8.66 18.41
C VAL A 52 0.09 -9.45 18.54
N ASP A 53 0.24 -10.23 19.60
CA ASP A 53 1.42 -11.07 19.83
C ASP A 53 1.47 -12.20 18.78
N ILE A 54 2.53 -12.27 17.98
CA ILE A 54 2.63 -13.23 16.87
C ILE A 54 2.85 -14.68 17.34
N LYS A 55 3.14 -14.91 18.62
CA LYS A 55 3.33 -16.25 19.17
C LYS A 55 2.00 -16.95 19.41
N ASN A 56 0.94 -16.21 19.74
CA ASN A 56 -0.32 -16.80 20.21
C ASN A 56 -1.59 -16.09 19.72
N GLY A 57 -1.49 -14.95 19.04
CA GLY A 57 -2.63 -14.20 18.52
C GLY A 57 -3.36 -13.35 19.57
N ASN A 58 -2.80 -13.17 20.77
CA ASN A 58 -3.43 -12.38 21.82
C ASN A 58 -3.27 -10.88 21.56
N LEU A 59 -4.34 -10.12 21.86
CA LEU A 59 -4.28 -8.66 21.85
C LEU A 59 -3.30 -8.16 22.91
N VAL A 60 -2.37 -7.31 22.50
CA VAL A 60 -1.44 -6.59 23.38
C VAL A 60 -2.03 -5.25 23.77
N TRP A 61 -2.47 -4.47 22.79
CA TRP A 61 -3.24 -3.23 22.98
C TRP A 61 -4.05 -2.91 21.73
N ARG A 62 -5.04 -2.02 21.88
CA ARG A 62 -5.77 -1.41 20.77
C ARG A 62 -5.78 0.11 20.92
N TYR A 63 -5.85 0.81 19.81
CA TYR A 63 -5.93 2.26 19.75
C TYR A 63 -6.92 2.73 18.67
N PRO A 64 -7.70 3.80 18.93
CA PRO A 64 -7.94 4.39 20.24
C PRO A 64 -8.76 3.42 21.12
N SER A 65 -8.79 3.64 22.43
CA SER A 65 -9.63 2.83 23.34
C SER A 65 -11.14 3.00 23.08
N GLU A 66 -11.51 4.16 22.55
CA GLU A 66 -12.86 4.54 22.15
C GLU A 66 -12.81 5.00 20.68
N PRO A 67 -13.17 4.14 19.71
CA PRO A 67 -13.06 4.47 18.29
C PRO A 67 -14.06 5.53 17.85
N ASP A 68 -13.55 6.55 17.17
CA ASP A 68 -14.38 7.45 16.37
C ASP A 68 -14.71 6.78 15.04
N LYS A 69 -15.98 6.44 14.85
CA LYS A 69 -16.47 5.78 13.62
C LYS A 69 -16.35 6.65 12.37
N ALA A 70 -16.07 7.94 12.51
CA ALA A 70 -15.75 8.82 11.39
C ALA A 70 -14.30 8.68 10.90
N ILE A 71 -13.43 8.07 11.71
CA ILE A 71 -12.04 7.82 11.37
C ILE A 71 -11.92 6.38 10.86
N THR A 72 -11.10 6.18 9.83
CA THR A 72 -10.78 4.85 9.33
C THR A 72 -9.31 4.77 8.97
N TYR A 73 -8.65 3.66 9.29
CA TYR A 73 -7.24 3.43 9.00
C TYR A 73 -7.11 2.43 7.84
N PHE A 74 -6.24 2.75 6.87
CA PHE A 74 -5.97 1.96 5.67
C PHE A 74 -4.48 1.71 5.46
N ALA A 75 -3.65 2.70 5.84
CA ALA A 75 -2.22 2.66 5.63
C ALA A 75 -1.56 1.55 6.44
N SER A 76 -0.60 0.85 5.81
CA SER A 76 0.30 -0.06 6.51
C SER A 76 1.05 0.72 7.61
N PRO A 77 1.04 0.23 8.87
CA PRO A 77 1.74 0.90 9.95
C PRO A 77 3.25 0.94 9.70
N ALA A 78 3.88 2.10 9.79
CA ALA A 78 5.34 2.18 9.78
C ALA A 78 5.87 2.01 11.20
N ILE A 79 6.93 1.24 11.39
CA ILE A 79 7.43 0.91 12.74
C ILE A 79 8.87 1.41 12.89
N ALA A 80 9.11 2.10 14.01
CA ALA A 80 10.43 2.37 14.56
C ALA A 80 10.46 1.90 16.03
N ASP A 81 11.65 1.79 16.62
CA ASP A 81 11.92 1.13 17.91
C ASP A 81 10.83 1.30 18.98
N ASP A 82 10.30 2.52 19.16
CA ASP A 82 9.31 2.82 20.18
C ASP A 82 8.02 3.48 19.67
N VAL A 83 7.81 3.52 18.34
CA VAL A 83 6.61 4.08 17.71
C VAL A 83 6.08 3.25 16.54
N VAL A 84 4.76 3.24 16.44
CA VAL A 84 4.00 2.83 15.26
C VAL A 84 3.37 4.09 14.68
N ILE A 85 3.70 4.42 13.44
CA ILE A 85 3.15 5.55 12.71
C ILE A 85 1.99 5.06 11.85
N VAL A 86 0.81 5.66 12.02
CA VAL A 86 -0.40 5.31 11.28
C VAL A 86 -1.05 6.54 10.67
N GLY A 87 -1.39 6.44 9.40
CA GLY A 87 -2.20 7.43 8.69
C GLY A 87 -3.66 7.01 8.65
N ASN A 88 -4.57 7.97 8.77
CA ASN A 88 -6.00 7.73 8.69
C ASN A 88 -6.69 8.50 7.54
N TYR A 89 -7.90 8.06 7.21
CA TYR A 89 -8.76 8.66 6.19
C TYR A 89 -9.29 10.05 6.57
N GLY A 90 -9.20 10.41 7.84
CA GLY A 90 -9.61 11.70 8.37
C GLY A 90 -8.61 12.82 8.13
N ASN A 91 -7.41 12.54 7.59
CA ASN A 91 -6.23 13.41 7.40
C ASN A 91 -5.18 13.42 8.54
N GLY A 92 -5.38 12.63 9.59
CA GLY A 92 -4.43 12.55 10.69
C GLY A 92 -3.31 11.53 10.44
N LEU A 93 -2.09 11.89 10.81
CA LEU A 93 -0.97 10.96 10.99
C LEU A 93 -0.62 10.91 12.48
N GLU A 94 -0.57 9.73 13.07
CA GLU A 94 -0.39 9.57 14.51
C GLU A 94 0.78 8.63 14.82
N ALA A 95 1.56 8.98 15.84
CA ALA A 95 2.54 8.07 16.43
C ALA A 95 2.00 7.45 17.70
N ILE A 96 2.04 6.13 17.77
CA ILE A 96 1.53 5.34 18.89
C ILE A 96 2.70 4.58 19.50
N ASN A 97 2.82 4.59 20.83
CA ASN A 97 3.88 3.86 21.51
C ASN A 97 3.72 2.34 21.32
N THR A 98 4.76 1.68 20.82
CA THR A 98 4.76 0.23 20.50
C THR A 98 4.41 -0.67 21.68
N LYS A 99 4.70 -0.24 22.92
CA LYS A 99 4.57 -1.05 24.14
C LYS A 99 3.19 -0.98 24.80
N ASN A 100 2.51 0.16 24.70
CA ASN A 100 1.29 0.40 25.48
C ASN A 100 0.13 1.02 24.70
N GLY A 101 0.29 1.29 23.39
CA GLY A 101 -0.79 1.82 22.56
C GLY A 101 -1.15 3.27 22.84
N VAL A 102 -0.34 4.01 23.61
CA VAL A 102 -0.60 5.42 23.92
C VAL A 102 -0.07 6.30 22.80
N LYS A 103 -0.92 7.19 22.26
CA LYS A 103 -0.51 8.21 21.30
C LYS A 103 0.58 9.11 21.89
N LYS A 104 1.68 9.27 21.17
CA LYS A 104 2.77 10.21 21.48
C LYS A 104 2.54 11.58 20.87
N TRP A 105 2.17 11.63 19.59
CA TRP A 105 1.91 12.87 18.85
C TRP A 105 0.93 12.64 17.71
N SER A 106 0.37 13.72 17.17
CA SER A 106 -0.39 13.75 15.92
C SER A 106 0.12 14.85 15.00
N PHE A 107 0.00 14.62 13.70
CA PHE A 107 0.24 15.59 12.65
C PHE A 107 -1.04 15.76 11.83
N ASP A 108 -1.62 16.96 11.89
CA ASP A 108 -2.95 17.28 11.38
C ASP A 108 -2.92 18.40 10.32
N GLN A 109 -1.76 18.64 9.69
CA GLN A 109 -1.58 19.68 8.65
C GLN A 109 -1.77 19.14 7.22
N ALA A 110 -2.13 17.86 7.08
CA ALA A 110 -2.44 17.27 5.78
C ALA A 110 -3.82 17.71 5.27
N GLY A 111 -3.94 17.88 3.96
CA GLY A 111 -5.16 18.35 3.31
C GLY A 111 -6.18 17.24 3.02
N ASP A 112 -5.78 15.97 3.05
CA ASP A 112 -6.64 14.82 2.71
C ASP A 112 -6.14 13.54 3.41
N ARG A 113 -6.76 12.40 3.09
CA ARG A 113 -6.51 11.08 3.68
C ARG A 113 -5.08 10.54 3.48
N TYR A 114 -4.68 9.66 4.38
CA TYR A 114 -3.53 8.77 4.19
C TYR A 114 -4.01 7.38 3.73
N ILE A 115 -3.45 6.93 2.60
CA ILE A 115 -3.69 5.58 2.03
C ILE A 115 -2.39 4.76 2.05
N GLY A 116 -1.28 5.35 1.57
CA GLY A 116 0.04 4.73 1.64
C GLY A 116 0.60 4.75 3.06
N GLY A 117 1.40 3.73 3.41
CA GLY A 117 2.19 3.74 4.64
C GLY A 117 3.25 4.84 4.63
N ALA A 118 3.75 5.20 5.81
CA ALA A 118 4.93 6.05 5.90
C ALA A 118 6.21 5.22 5.74
N LEU A 119 7.28 5.85 5.28
CA LEU A 119 8.64 5.30 5.40
C LEU A 119 9.36 5.99 6.56
N ILE A 120 10.04 5.22 7.40
CA ILE A 120 10.92 5.76 8.44
C ILE A 120 12.36 5.47 8.03
N TYR A 121 13.17 6.52 7.88
CA TYR A 121 14.58 6.38 7.52
C TYR A 121 15.40 7.57 8.02
N GLY A 122 16.57 7.30 8.59
CA GLY A 122 17.51 8.35 9.00
C GLY A 122 16.93 9.38 9.98
N GLY A 123 16.06 8.96 10.91
CA GLY A 123 15.40 9.86 11.86
C GLY A 123 14.32 10.76 11.26
N LYS A 124 13.84 10.45 10.05
CA LYS A 124 12.75 11.16 9.38
C LYS A 124 11.60 10.22 9.04
N ILE A 125 10.41 10.80 8.94
CA ILE A 125 9.17 10.13 8.56
C ILE A 125 8.70 10.72 7.24
N TYR A 126 8.62 9.90 6.21
CA TYR A 126 8.16 10.26 4.87
C TYR A 126 6.73 9.74 4.68
N ALA A 127 5.74 10.62 4.80
CA ALA A 127 4.33 10.28 4.83
C ALA A 127 3.61 10.74 3.54
N PRO A 128 3.26 9.83 2.62
CA PRO A 128 2.56 10.15 1.37
C PRO A 128 1.09 10.48 1.65
N ASN A 129 0.56 11.54 1.05
CA ASN A 129 -0.83 11.95 1.24
C ASN A 129 -1.57 12.12 -0.09
N THR A 130 -2.91 11.97 -0.05
CA THR A 130 -3.74 12.08 -1.24
C THR A 130 -3.98 13.51 -1.71
N ASP A 131 -3.62 14.50 -0.90
CA ASP A 131 -3.60 15.92 -1.27
C ASP A 131 -2.46 16.32 -2.23
N SER A 132 -1.74 15.32 -2.77
CA SER A 132 -0.59 15.46 -3.67
C SER A 132 0.69 15.94 -2.98
N TYR A 133 0.78 15.84 -1.65
CA TYR A 133 2.05 16.04 -0.95
C TYR A 133 2.64 14.74 -0.43
N LEU A 134 3.97 14.69 -0.41
CA LEU A 134 4.76 13.89 0.51
C LEU A 134 5.16 14.80 1.66
N TYR A 135 4.73 14.47 2.88
CA TYR A 135 5.10 15.19 4.09
C TYR A 135 6.34 14.54 4.70
N VAL A 136 7.34 15.33 5.06
CA VAL A 136 8.55 14.84 5.72
C VAL A 136 8.64 15.46 7.11
N LEU A 137 8.58 14.61 8.12
CA LEU A 137 8.55 14.98 9.53
C LEU A 137 9.82 14.50 10.24
N ASP A 138 10.14 15.10 11.38
CA ASP A 138 11.07 14.52 12.35
C ASP A 138 10.40 13.47 13.24
N GLU A 139 11.16 12.85 14.13
CA GLU A 139 10.69 11.80 15.05
C GLU A 139 9.62 12.28 16.04
N ASP A 140 9.56 13.59 16.28
CA ASP A 140 8.58 14.25 17.16
C ASP A 140 7.29 14.65 16.41
N GLY A 141 7.22 14.36 15.10
CA GLY A 141 6.05 14.66 14.26
C GLY A 141 6.01 16.10 13.75
N SER A 142 7.10 16.86 13.90
CA SER A 142 7.18 18.23 13.38
C SER A 142 7.51 18.23 11.89
N LEU A 143 6.83 19.09 11.13
CA LEU A 143 7.08 19.22 9.69
C LEU A 143 8.48 19.77 9.42
N LEU A 144 9.30 18.98 8.72
CA LEU A 144 10.58 19.42 8.20
C LEU A 144 10.41 20.11 6.85
N TRP A 145 9.67 19.49 5.93
CA TRP A 145 9.32 20.01 4.61
C TRP A 145 8.25 19.13 3.94
N ARG A 146 7.65 19.62 2.86
CA ARG A 146 6.80 18.80 1.98
C ARG A 146 7.21 18.92 0.52
N PHE A 147 6.96 17.86 -0.26
CA PHE A 147 7.17 17.83 -1.71
C PHE A 147 5.83 17.64 -2.42
N ARG A 148 5.58 18.38 -3.50
CA ARG A 148 4.30 18.37 -4.22
C ARG A 148 4.40 17.59 -5.54
N THR A 149 3.59 16.55 -5.68
CA THR A 149 3.31 15.86 -6.93
C THR A 149 2.07 16.45 -7.61
N GLN A 150 1.71 15.99 -8.80
CA GLN A 150 0.54 16.54 -9.53
C GLN A 150 -0.78 15.85 -9.18
N LYS A 151 -0.71 14.67 -8.57
CA LYS A 151 -1.84 13.84 -8.13
C LYS A 151 -1.53 13.17 -6.80
N ALA A 152 -2.51 12.43 -6.30
CA ALA A 152 -2.42 11.75 -5.01
C ALA A 152 -1.26 10.75 -4.93
N ASN A 153 -0.66 10.66 -3.74
CA ASN A 153 0.40 9.71 -3.40
C ASN A 153 -0.20 8.59 -2.56
N TRP A 154 -0.43 7.42 -3.15
CA TRP A 154 -1.18 6.32 -2.52
C TRP A 154 -0.30 5.17 -2.01
N THR A 155 1.00 5.25 -2.25
CA THR A 155 1.94 4.14 -2.02
C THR A 155 2.99 4.52 -0.99
N THR A 156 3.45 3.52 -0.23
CA THR A 156 4.56 3.72 0.69
C THR A 156 5.83 4.06 -0.10
N PRO A 157 6.53 5.17 0.19
CA PRO A 157 7.82 5.46 -0.40
C PRO A 157 8.84 4.40 -0.02
N VAL A 158 9.84 4.16 -0.87
CA VAL A 158 10.94 3.23 -0.60
C VAL A 158 12.29 3.94 -0.76
N THR A 159 13.35 3.40 -0.17
CA THR A 159 14.69 3.99 -0.29
C THR A 159 15.74 2.91 -0.48
N ASN A 160 16.79 3.23 -1.22
CA ASN A 160 18.04 2.44 -1.27
C ASN A 160 19.11 2.97 -0.29
N GLY A 161 18.75 3.96 0.53
CA GLY A 161 19.63 4.63 1.48
C GLY A 161 20.37 5.86 0.94
N ASP A 162 20.42 6.03 -0.38
CA ASP A 162 20.94 7.23 -1.05
C ASP A 162 19.80 8.15 -1.50
N LEU A 163 18.78 7.58 -2.13
CA LEU A 163 17.62 8.27 -2.68
C LEU A 163 16.32 7.70 -2.12
N LEU A 164 15.30 8.55 -2.06
CA LEU A 164 13.91 8.18 -1.80
C LEU A 164 13.16 8.04 -3.12
N PHE A 165 12.38 6.99 -3.28
CA PHE A 165 11.54 6.75 -4.45
C PHE A 165 10.06 6.82 -4.09
N LEU A 166 9.30 7.59 -4.87
CA LEU A 166 7.87 7.82 -4.65
C LEU A 166 7.09 7.57 -5.95
N SER A 167 6.16 6.62 -5.91
CA SER A 167 5.17 6.41 -6.96
C SER A 167 3.96 7.32 -6.76
N SER A 168 3.54 8.00 -7.83
CA SER A 168 2.40 8.93 -7.82
C SER A 168 1.34 8.55 -8.84
N MET A 169 0.08 8.92 -8.56
CA MET A 169 -1.02 8.76 -9.50
C MET A 169 -0.96 9.72 -10.70
N ASP A 170 0.05 10.59 -10.78
CA ASP A 170 0.32 11.46 -11.93
C ASP A 170 1.19 10.80 -13.00
N HIS A 171 1.33 9.48 -12.90
CA HIS A 171 2.11 8.62 -13.80
C HIS A 171 3.63 8.71 -13.59
N SER A 172 4.09 9.54 -12.65
CA SER A 172 5.52 9.70 -12.40
C SER A 172 6.00 8.85 -11.24
N LEU A 173 7.15 8.20 -11.46
CA LEU A 173 8.04 7.74 -10.40
C LEU A 173 9.05 8.85 -10.13
N TYR A 174 9.17 9.29 -8.88
CA TYR A 174 10.09 10.35 -8.47
C TYR A 174 11.26 9.77 -7.70
N ALA A 175 12.45 10.35 -7.87
CA ALA A 175 13.55 10.23 -6.91
C ALA A 175 13.85 11.57 -6.25
N LEU A 176 13.97 11.54 -4.93
CA LEU A 176 14.28 12.69 -4.09
C LEU A 176 15.56 12.40 -3.30
N ASP A 177 16.36 13.44 -3.07
CA ASP A 177 17.39 13.38 -2.03
C ASP A 177 16.73 13.20 -0.66
N LEU A 178 17.41 12.48 0.23
CA LEU A 178 16.95 12.27 1.60
C LEU A 178 17.17 13.51 2.49
N ASP A 179 18.05 14.41 2.05
CA ASP A 179 18.44 15.65 2.72
C ASP A 179 18.58 16.78 1.70
N TYR A 180 17.89 17.89 1.96
CA TYR A 180 18.00 19.10 1.14
C TYR A 180 18.65 20.23 1.93
N PRO A 181 19.55 21.02 1.31
CA PRO A 181 20.04 22.25 1.91
C PRO A 181 18.91 23.27 2.04
N GLU A 182 19.05 24.24 2.95
CA GLU A 182 18.06 25.33 3.12
C GLU A 182 17.75 26.07 1.81
N THR A 183 18.69 26.15 0.87
CA THR A 183 18.48 26.77 -0.44
C THR A 183 17.49 26.04 -1.33
N GLY A 184 17.23 24.75 -1.07
CA GLY A 184 16.22 23.96 -1.77
C GLY A 184 14.83 24.06 -1.15
N LEU A 185 14.68 24.77 -0.02
CA LEU A 185 13.45 24.87 0.73
C LEU A 185 12.98 26.33 0.79
N ALA A 186 11.67 26.54 0.76
CA ALA A 186 11.06 27.86 0.93
C ALA A 186 9.77 27.75 1.75
N LEU A 187 9.26 28.89 2.21
CA LEU A 187 7.90 28.97 2.74
C LEU A 187 6.95 29.29 1.58
N ASP A 188 5.84 28.57 1.50
CA ASP A 188 4.75 28.93 0.59
C ASP A 188 3.94 30.14 1.11
N GLU A 189 2.90 30.54 0.38
CA GLU A 189 2.02 31.65 0.78
C GLU A 189 1.36 31.45 2.15
N GLY A 190 1.17 30.20 2.58
CA GLY A 190 0.64 29.83 3.88
C GLY A 190 1.69 29.73 4.98
N GLY A 191 2.96 30.00 4.69
CA GLY A 191 4.06 29.87 5.64
C GLY A 191 4.49 28.42 5.90
N THR A 192 4.11 27.47 5.04
CA THR A 192 4.47 26.05 5.17
C THR A 192 5.77 25.78 4.43
N ARG A 193 6.72 25.06 5.07
CA ARG A 193 8.00 24.71 4.47
C ARG A 193 7.83 23.68 3.35
N THR A 194 8.21 24.06 2.14
CA THR A 194 8.05 23.25 0.92
C THR A 194 9.39 23.12 0.18
N LEU A 195 9.60 21.96 -0.42
CA LEU A 195 10.67 21.74 -1.38
C LEU A 195 10.40 22.57 -2.65
N VAL A 196 11.38 23.35 -3.07
CA VAL A 196 11.36 24.16 -4.31
C VAL A 196 12.47 23.77 -5.28
N SER A 197 13.41 22.93 -4.87
CA SER A 197 14.31 22.23 -5.77
C SER A 197 13.55 21.19 -6.59
N GLU A 198 13.99 20.99 -7.83
CA GLU A 198 13.54 19.86 -8.65
C GLU A 198 13.92 18.53 -7.99
N PRO A 199 13.12 17.46 -8.18
CA PRO A 199 13.54 16.12 -7.81
C PRO A 199 14.86 15.74 -8.50
N VAL A 200 15.60 14.78 -7.94
CA VAL A 200 16.83 14.25 -8.55
C VAL A 200 16.54 13.74 -9.96
N TRP A 201 15.41 13.04 -10.11
CA TRP A 201 14.80 12.75 -11.40
C TRP A 201 13.31 12.45 -11.23
N ASN A 202 12.55 12.54 -12.33
CA ASN A 202 11.23 11.94 -12.44
C ASN A 202 11.12 11.15 -13.76
N ALA A 203 10.41 10.03 -13.74
CA ALA A 203 10.16 9.18 -14.89
C ALA A 203 8.65 9.03 -15.10
N ASP A 204 8.13 9.53 -16.21
CA ASP A 204 6.74 9.32 -16.63
C ASP A 204 6.59 7.90 -17.21
N LEU A 205 5.78 7.08 -16.54
CA LEU A 205 5.50 5.69 -16.89
C LEU A 205 4.17 5.53 -17.63
N GLY A 206 3.55 6.62 -18.09
CA GLY A 206 2.40 6.62 -18.99
C GLY A 206 1.04 6.34 -18.34
N ALA A 207 1.01 5.75 -17.14
CA ALA A 207 -0.21 5.46 -16.40
C ALA A 207 -0.03 5.61 -14.89
N ALA A 208 -1.14 5.81 -14.16
CA ALA A 208 -1.14 5.98 -12.72
C ALA A 208 -0.44 4.80 -12.01
N ILE A 209 0.39 5.11 -11.02
CA ILE A 209 1.18 4.11 -10.31
C ILE A 209 0.57 3.92 -8.91
N PHE A 210 0.12 2.70 -8.64
CA PHE A 210 -0.36 2.26 -7.32
C PHE A 210 0.53 1.18 -6.70
N ALA A 211 1.50 0.64 -7.44
CA ALA A 211 2.48 -0.28 -6.90
C ALA A 211 3.62 0.48 -6.19
N GLU A 212 3.99 -0.02 -5.01
CA GLU A 212 5.23 0.34 -4.35
C GLU A 212 6.42 -0.14 -5.21
N PRO A 213 7.41 0.73 -5.51
CA PRO A 213 8.59 0.29 -6.25
C PRO A 213 9.36 -0.76 -5.46
N SER A 214 9.79 -1.82 -6.15
CA SER A 214 10.70 -2.81 -5.58
C SER A 214 12.14 -2.41 -5.91
N VAL A 215 12.98 -2.26 -4.89
CA VAL A 215 14.38 -1.83 -5.05
C VAL A 215 15.28 -3.06 -5.15
N GLY A 216 15.98 -3.21 -6.28
CA GLY A 216 17.00 -4.24 -6.47
C GLY A 216 18.38 -3.76 -6.01
N ASP A 217 19.19 -4.70 -5.52
CA ASP A 217 20.57 -4.45 -5.08
C ASP A 217 21.50 -3.99 -6.22
N ASP A 218 21.08 -4.21 -7.46
CA ASP A 218 21.79 -3.84 -8.69
C ASP A 218 21.47 -2.41 -9.17
N GLY A 219 20.75 -1.62 -8.37
CA GLY A 219 20.38 -0.25 -8.69
C GLY A 219 19.23 -0.14 -9.69
N LYS A 220 18.41 -1.18 -9.83
CA LYS A 220 17.15 -1.15 -10.58
C LYS A 220 15.95 -0.99 -9.65
N LEU A 221 14.94 -0.28 -10.14
CA LEU A 221 13.61 -0.19 -9.53
C LEU A 221 12.64 -0.95 -10.42
N PHE A 222 11.80 -1.80 -9.84
CA PHE A 222 10.76 -2.52 -10.55
C PHE A 222 9.39 -2.05 -10.10
N VAL A 223 8.55 -1.65 -11.04
CA VAL A 223 7.26 -1.03 -10.73
C VAL A 223 6.25 -1.32 -11.83
N GLY A 224 5.03 -1.67 -11.40
CA GLY A 224 3.90 -1.83 -12.30
C GLY A 224 2.92 -0.67 -12.23
N THR A 225 2.17 -0.46 -13.30
CA THR A 225 1.18 0.62 -13.44
C THR A 225 -0.24 0.06 -13.42
N LEU A 226 -1.23 0.95 -13.24
CA LEU A 226 -2.64 0.64 -13.46
C LEU A 226 -3.01 0.58 -14.95
N GLY A 227 -2.10 0.94 -15.86
CA GLY A 227 -2.30 0.86 -17.31
C GLY A 227 -2.06 -0.53 -17.89
N GLY A 228 -1.44 -1.44 -17.12
CA GLY A 228 -1.04 -2.75 -17.61
C GLY A 228 0.37 -2.75 -18.17
N GLU A 229 1.27 -1.94 -17.63
CA GLU A 229 2.69 -1.94 -17.95
C GLU A 229 3.53 -2.22 -16.70
N PHE A 230 4.66 -2.87 -16.91
CA PHE A 230 5.65 -3.14 -15.88
C PHE A 230 7.03 -2.66 -16.36
N TYR A 231 7.76 -1.96 -15.50
CA TYR A 231 9.00 -1.28 -15.86
C TYR A 231 10.15 -1.69 -14.95
N ALA A 232 11.35 -1.76 -15.53
CA ALA A 232 12.59 -1.55 -14.78
C ALA A 232 13.14 -0.16 -15.07
N VAL A 233 13.46 0.57 -14.01
CA VAL A 233 13.98 1.94 -14.04
C VAL A 233 15.32 2.00 -13.33
N ASN A 234 16.30 2.69 -13.90
CA ASN A 234 17.57 2.92 -13.21
C ASN A 234 17.38 3.84 -12.00
N ALA A 235 17.71 3.36 -10.81
CA ALA A 235 17.48 4.07 -9.55
C ALA A 235 18.25 5.40 -9.46
N THR A 236 19.39 5.54 -10.14
CA THR A 236 20.23 6.73 -10.06
C THR A 236 19.77 7.86 -10.98
N ASN A 237 19.17 7.55 -12.14
CA ASN A 237 18.88 8.56 -13.16
C ASN A 237 17.48 8.49 -13.79
N GLY A 238 16.62 7.59 -13.34
CA GLY A 238 15.24 7.49 -13.82
C GLY A 238 15.08 6.95 -15.24
N LYS A 239 16.16 6.50 -15.89
CA LYS A 239 16.07 5.94 -17.24
C LYS A 239 15.35 4.60 -17.20
N ILE A 240 14.29 4.47 -18.01
CA ILE A 240 13.65 3.18 -18.28
C ILE A 240 14.68 2.25 -18.96
N LEU A 241 14.96 1.12 -18.33
CA LEU A 241 15.89 0.10 -18.80
C LEU A 241 15.17 -0.88 -19.73
N TRP A 242 13.98 -1.31 -19.33
CA TRP A 242 13.09 -2.16 -20.12
C TRP A 242 11.64 -2.00 -19.64
N SER A 243 10.69 -2.42 -20.47
CA SER A 243 9.26 -2.45 -20.17
C SER A 243 8.64 -3.77 -20.64
N PHE A 244 7.54 -4.17 -20.00
CA PHE A 244 6.77 -5.37 -20.29
C PHE A 244 5.27 -5.08 -20.18
N ASP A 245 4.47 -5.52 -21.15
CA ASP A 245 3.01 -5.32 -21.22
C ASP A 245 2.25 -6.62 -21.55
N ALA A 246 2.96 -7.75 -21.62
CA ALA A 246 2.44 -9.05 -22.06
C ALA A 246 1.62 -8.98 -23.37
N ASP A 247 2.12 -8.27 -24.38
CA ASP A 247 1.40 -8.05 -25.66
C ASP A 247 0.01 -7.39 -25.48
N GLY A 248 -0.12 -6.54 -24.45
CA GLY A 248 -1.37 -5.87 -24.08
C GLY A 248 -2.30 -6.70 -23.19
N GLU A 249 -1.89 -7.91 -22.80
CA GLU A 249 -2.68 -8.78 -21.93
C GLU A 249 -2.40 -8.57 -20.43
N LEU A 250 -1.36 -7.81 -20.07
CA LEU A 250 -1.06 -7.48 -18.69
C LEU A 250 -2.19 -6.63 -18.12
N GLY A 251 -2.62 -6.96 -16.91
CA GLY A 251 -3.57 -6.15 -16.17
C GLY A 251 -2.88 -5.11 -15.27
N SER A 252 -3.68 -4.22 -14.67
CA SER A 252 -3.27 -3.36 -13.56
C SER A 252 -2.44 -4.10 -12.49
N VAL A 253 -1.24 -3.59 -12.23
CA VAL A 253 -0.36 -4.09 -11.18
C VAL A 253 -0.47 -3.18 -9.95
N TRP A 254 -0.96 -3.74 -8.85
CA TRP A 254 -1.24 -3.01 -7.60
C TRP A 254 -0.20 -3.26 -6.52
N GLY A 255 0.38 -4.46 -6.49
CA GLY A 255 1.31 -4.88 -5.45
C GLY A 255 2.77 -4.73 -5.89
N PRO A 256 3.71 -4.63 -4.93
CA PRO A 256 5.14 -4.68 -5.23
C PRO A 256 5.52 -6.04 -5.83
N ALA A 257 6.54 -6.02 -6.67
CA ALA A 257 7.18 -7.23 -7.17
C ALA A 257 8.09 -7.86 -6.10
N VAL A 258 8.37 -9.13 -6.26
CA VAL A 258 9.37 -9.86 -5.48
C VAL A 258 10.58 -10.08 -6.36
N ILE A 259 11.73 -9.61 -5.89
CA ILE A 259 13.02 -9.82 -6.54
C ILE A 259 13.68 -11.01 -5.87
N GLN A 260 14.00 -12.03 -6.66
CA GLN A 260 14.71 -13.22 -6.20
C GLN A 260 15.83 -13.53 -7.18
N GLU A 261 17.07 -13.28 -6.76
CA GLU A 261 18.26 -13.39 -7.62
C GLU A 261 18.07 -12.51 -8.89
N ASP A 262 18.14 -13.12 -10.08
CA ASP A 262 18.01 -12.44 -11.36
C ASP A 262 16.56 -12.44 -11.90
N ILE A 263 15.56 -12.71 -11.06
CA ILE A 263 14.16 -12.87 -11.44
C ILE A 263 13.27 -11.90 -10.66
N VAL A 264 12.33 -11.28 -11.36
CA VAL A 264 11.29 -10.43 -10.77
C VAL A 264 9.95 -11.10 -10.98
N LEU A 265 9.23 -11.35 -9.88
CA LEU A 265 7.91 -11.97 -9.88
C LEU A 265 6.83 -11.01 -9.37
N PHE A 266 5.71 -10.93 -10.07
CA PHE A 266 4.59 -10.06 -9.68
C PHE A 266 3.27 -10.62 -10.18
N GLY A 267 2.17 -10.17 -9.57
CA GLY A 267 0.82 -10.52 -9.97
C GLY A 267 0.03 -9.33 -10.48
N ASP A 268 -0.99 -9.60 -11.29
CA ASP A 268 -1.95 -8.60 -11.79
C ASP A 268 -3.38 -8.83 -11.25
N GLU A 269 -4.24 -7.83 -11.42
CA GLU A 269 -5.66 -7.86 -11.10
C GLU A 269 -6.46 -8.88 -11.93
N LYS A 270 -5.91 -9.39 -13.04
CA LYS A 270 -6.51 -10.47 -13.83
C LYS A 270 -6.18 -11.86 -13.27
N GLY A 271 -5.39 -11.94 -12.19
CA GLY A 271 -5.03 -13.20 -11.54
C GLY A 271 -3.89 -13.94 -12.23
N LYS A 272 -3.05 -13.24 -12.98
CA LYS A 272 -1.83 -13.79 -13.59
C LYS A 272 -0.62 -13.48 -12.72
N ILE A 273 0.31 -14.43 -12.61
CA ILE A 273 1.63 -14.25 -12.03
C ILE A 273 2.66 -14.37 -13.16
N TYR A 274 3.55 -13.39 -13.24
CA TYR A 274 4.62 -13.33 -14.22
C TYR A 274 5.96 -13.53 -13.51
N ALA A 275 6.92 -14.11 -14.23
CA ALA A 275 8.33 -14.14 -13.85
C ALA A 275 9.16 -13.62 -15.01
N LEU A 276 9.88 -12.54 -14.78
CA LEU A 276 10.70 -11.86 -15.78
C LEU A 276 12.15 -11.87 -15.33
N SER A 277 13.09 -11.87 -16.28
CA SER A 277 14.49 -11.59 -15.99
C SER A 277 14.63 -10.14 -15.50
N ALA A 278 15.22 -9.96 -14.32
CA ALA A 278 15.52 -8.65 -13.75
C ALA A 278 16.40 -7.80 -14.68
N GLU A 279 17.28 -8.44 -15.45
CA GLU A 279 18.24 -7.77 -16.32
C GLU A 279 17.60 -7.13 -17.56
N ASN A 280 16.66 -7.82 -18.21
CA ASN A 280 16.18 -7.42 -19.54
C ASN A 280 14.66 -7.53 -19.74
N GLY A 281 13.91 -7.96 -18.74
CA GLY A 281 12.44 -8.05 -18.82
C GLY A 281 11.92 -9.23 -19.64
N ASN A 282 12.80 -10.11 -20.14
CA ASN A 282 12.36 -11.31 -20.87
C ASN A 282 11.62 -12.26 -19.93
N GLU A 283 10.53 -12.84 -20.42
CA GLU A 283 9.77 -13.85 -19.70
C GLU A 283 10.63 -15.09 -19.39
N ILE A 284 10.66 -15.48 -18.12
CA ILE A 284 11.27 -16.74 -17.66
C ILE A 284 10.32 -17.90 -17.92
N TRP A 285 9.03 -17.68 -17.72
CA TRP A 285 7.99 -18.67 -17.97
C TRP A 285 7.42 -18.49 -19.38
N PRO A 286 7.19 -19.57 -20.15
CA PRO A 286 6.54 -19.47 -21.46
C PRO A 286 5.09 -18.96 -21.41
N THR A 287 4.45 -19.03 -20.24
CA THR A 287 3.09 -18.55 -20.02
C THR A 287 2.96 -18.18 -18.54
N ALA A 288 2.31 -17.05 -18.26
CA ALA A 288 1.99 -16.64 -16.89
C ALA A 288 1.15 -17.69 -16.16
N TYR A 289 1.44 -17.92 -14.88
CA TYR A 289 0.59 -18.77 -14.04
C TYR A 289 -0.73 -18.05 -13.79
N THR A 290 -1.87 -18.71 -14.02
CA THR A 290 -3.19 -18.09 -13.89
C THR A 290 -3.98 -18.73 -12.76
N VAL A 291 -4.56 -17.88 -11.91
CA VAL A 291 -5.55 -18.23 -10.91
C VAL A 291 -6.85 -17.46 -11.18
N ASP A 292 -7.99 -18.06 -10.85
CA ASP A 292 -9.34 -17.51 -10.97
C ASP A 292 -9.66 -16.45 -9.89
N SER A 293 -8.71 -15.55 -9.61
CA SER A 293 -8.87 -14.49 -8.61
C SER A 293 -7.79 -13.41 -8.76
N SER A 294 -8.16 -12.14 -8.58
CA SER A 294 -7.23 -11.01 -8.68
C SER A 294 -6.10 -11.07 -7.65
N ILE A 295 -4.89 -10.71 -8.07
CA ILE A 295 -3.70 -10.61 -7.22
C ILE A 295 -3.30 -9.13 -7.11
N ILE A 296 -3.54 -8.52 -5.95
CA ILE A 296 -3.26 -7.08 -5.73
C ILE A 296 -2.36 -6.80 -4.53
N GLY A 297 -2.18 -7.75 -3.61
CA GLY A 297 -1.43 -7.54 -2.36
C GLY A 297 0.09 -7.60 -2.49
N GLY A 298 0.64 -7.96 -3.66
CA GLY A 298 2.06 -8.24 -3.84
C GLY A 298 2.50 -9.58 -3.25
N GLY A 299 3.73 -10.00 -3.54
CA GLY A 299 4.27 -11.29 -3.10
C GLY A 299 5.12 -11.21 -1.83
N ALA A 300 5.27 -12.32 -1.12
CA ALA A 300 6.20 -12.48 0.00
C ALA A 300 7.09 -13.71 -0.18
N VAL A 301 8.36 -13.60 0.20
CA VAL A 301 9.33 -14.69 0.10
C VAL A 301 9.10 -15.70 1.23
N LEU A 302 9.04 -16.98 0.86
CA LEU A 302 9.00 -18.14 1.75
C LEU A 302 10.22 -19.04 1.47
N PRO A 303 10.59 -19.95 2.38
CA PRO A 303 11.69 -20.90 2.15
C PRO A 303 11.51 -21.75 0.87
N GLU A 304 10.27 -22.10 0.56
CA GLU A 304 9.87 -22.96 -0.55
C GLU A 304 9.55 -22.22 -1.86
N GLY A 305 9.51 -20.88 -1.85
CA GLY A 305 9.13 -20.09 -3.01
C GLY A 305 8.60 -18.70 -2.64
N ILE A 306 7.64 -18.21 -3.40
CA ILE A 306 7.01 -16.91 -3.18
C ILE A 306 5.51 -17.13 -3.06
N VAL A 307 4.89 -16.55 -2.02
CA VAL A 307 3.45 -16.56 -1.84
C VAL A 307 2.81 -15.31 -2.43
N PHE A 308 1.80 -15.51 -3.27
CA PHE A 308 0.92 -14.47 -3.76
C PHE A 308 -0.49 -14.65 -3.17
N PRO A 309 -1.03 -13.66 -2.44
CA PRO A 309 -2.41 -13.67 -1.98
C PRO A 309 -3.36 -13.24 -3.10
N THR A 310 -4.60 -13.73 -3.04
CA THR A 310 -5.69 -13.27 -3.91
C THR A 310 -6.83 -12.64 -3.11
N ILE A 311 -7.60 -11.75 -3.75
CA ILE A 311 -8.81 -11.17 -3.17
C ILE A 311 -9.85 -12.26 -2.85
N GLY A 312 -9.82 -13.39 -3.56
CA GLY A 312 -10.67 -14.54 -3.31
C GLY A 312 -10.20 -15.46 -2.18
N GLY A 313 -9.24 -15.04 -1.36
CA GLY A 313 -8.79 -15.80 -0.18
C GLY A 313 -7.86 -16.97 -0.52
N LYS A 314 -7.19 -16.95 -1.68
CA LYS A 314 -6.24 -17.99 -2.07
C LYS A 314 -4.80 -17.54 -1.79
N LEU A 315 -3.96 -18.46 -1.34
CA LEU A 315 -2.51 -18.28 -1.29
C LEU A 315 -1.85 -19.20 -2.32
N ILE A 316 -1.12 -18.60 -3.24
CA ILE A 316 -0.39 -19.30 -4.30
C ILE A 316 1.09 -19.28 -3.95
N VAL A 317 1.62 -20.41 -3.49
CA VAL A 317 3.07 -20.56 -3.28
C VAL A 317 3.68 -21.13 -4.56
N ILE A 318 4.53 -20.34 -5.21
CA ILE A 318 5.13 -20.64 -6.51
C ILE A 318 6.65 -20.45 -6.46
N ASN A 319 7.41 -21.38 -7.04
CA ASN A 319 8.86 -21.24 -7.17
C ASN A 319 9.26 -20.55 -8.48
N LYS A 320 10.55 -20.27 -8.66
CA LYS A 320 11.08 -19.60 -9.85
C LYS A 320 10.92 -20.39 -11.14
N GLU A 321 10.73 -21.71 -11.06
CA GLU A 321 10.43 -22.59 -12.20
C GLU A 321 8.92 -22.61 -12.55
N GLY A 322 8.08 -21.88 -11.82
CA GLY A 322 6.63 -21.80 -12.06
C GLY A 322 5.84 -22.99 -11.49
N GLN A 323 6.47 -23.78 -10.61
CA GLN A 323 5.84 -24.91 -9.95
C GLN A 323 5.18 -24.44 -8.66
N THR A 324 3.94 -24.88 -8.41
CA THR A 324 3.18 -24.48 -7.23
C THR A 324 3.06 -25.59 -6.21
N LEU A 325 3.04 -25.22 -4.93
CA LEU A 325 2.46 -26.06 -3.89
C LEU A 325 0.92 -26.10 -4.01
N PRO A 326 0.23 -27.01 -3.29
CA PRO A 326 -1.22 -26.98 -3.22
C PRO A 326 -1.73 -25.61 -2.76
N VAL A 327 -2.73 -25.07 -3.48
CA VAL A 327 -3.33 -23.78 -3.16
C VAL A 327 -4.02 -23.84 -1.81
N ILE A 328 -3.64 -22.94 -0.91
CA ILE A 328 -4.32 -22.77 0.38
C ILE A 328 -5.52 -21.86 0.15
N SER A 329 -6.70 -22.29 0.59
CA SER A 329 -7.94 -21.50 0.47
C SER A 329 -8.45 -21.13 1.85
N LEU A 330 -8.65 -19.83 2.07
CA LEU A 330 -9.13 -19.24 3.30
C LEU A 330 -10.51 -18.62 3.08
N GLU A 331 -11.32 -18.55 4.13
CA GLU A 331 -12.59 -17.84 4.10
C GLU A 331 -12.33 -16.34 4.26
N GLY A 332 -12.60 -15.57 3.21
CA GLY A 332 -12.49 -14.12 3.19
C GLY A 332 -11.64 -13.61 2.03
N SER A 333 -11.22 -12.36 2.15
CA SER A 333 -10.44 -11.65 1.13
C SER A 333 -9.13 -11.14 1.70
N ILE A 334 -8.06 -11.28 0.90
CA ILE A 334 -6.71 -10.85 1.25
C ILE A 334 -6.31 -9.73 0.29
N TYR A 335 -6.14 -8.52 0.84
CA TYR A 335 -5.80 -7.31 0.07
C TYR A 335 -4.34 -6.90 0.26
N SER A 336 -3.71 -7.32 1.36
CA SER A 336 -2.36 -6.95 1.73
C SER A 336 -1.38 -8.11 1.60
N LYS A 337 -0.10 -7.77 1.48
CA LYS A 337 1.02 -8.70 1.45
C LYS A 337 1.08 -9.54 2.74
N PRO A 338 1.16 -10.88 2.67
CA PRO A 338 1.46 -11.72 3.83
C PRO A 338 2.86 -11.39 4.38
N ILE A 339 3.02 -11.49 5.69
CA ILE A 339 4.34 -11.34 6.32
C ILE A 339 4.82 -12.69 6.80
N PHE A 340 5.98 -13.14 6.30
CA PHE A 340 6.62 -14.35 6.78
C PHE A 340 7.63 -14.03 7.88
N VAL A 341 7.41 -14.59 9.07
CA VAL A 341 8.24 -14.37 10.26
C VAL A 341 8.16 -15.57 11.20
N ASP A 342 9.27 -16.00 11.77
CA ASP A 342 9.35 -17.13 12.72
C ASP A 342 8.63 -18.41 12.23
N GLY A 343 8.77 -18.72 10.93
CA GLY A 343 8.13 -19.87 10.29
C GLY A 343 6.61 -19.75 10.13
N LYS A 344 6.05 -18.54 10.23
CA LYS A 344 4.61 -18.28 10.12
C LYS A 344 4.33 -17.25 9.05
N GLN A 345 3.29 -17.50 8.26
CA GLN A 345 2.65 -16.53 7.40
C GLN A 345 1.58 -15.80 8.21
N ILE A 346 1.80 -14.52 8.51
CA ILE A 346 0.81 -13.64 9.16
C ILE A 346 0.03 -12.93 8.07
N ILE A 347 -1.28 -13.12 8.07
CA ILE A 347 -2.16 -12.66 6.99
C ILE A 347 -3.31 -11.86 7.61
N ALA A 348 -3.53 -10.66 7.09
CA ALA A 348 -4.68 -9.84 7.42
C ALA A 348 -5.81 -10.08 6.41
N MET A 349 -7.04 -10.26 6.90
CA MET A 349 -8.18 -10.65 6.07
C MET A 349 -9.42 -9.82 6.40
N ILE A 350 -10.27 -9.64 5.39
CA ILE A 350 -11.60 -9.03 5.53
C ILE A 350 -12.67 -9.94 4.97
N TYR A 351 -13.94 -9.65 5.27
CA TYR A 351 -15.06 -10.54 4.96
C TYR A 351 -14.84 -11.97 5.51
N SER A 352 -14.17 -12.04 6.67
CA SER A 352 -13.86 -13.24 7.42
C SER A 352 -14.27 -13.06 8.88
N ASP A 353 -14.43 -14.16 9.61
CA ASP A 353 -14.74 -14.14 11.04
C ASP A 353 -13.58 -13.60 11.91
N HIS A 354 -12.38 -13.46 11.32
CA HIS A 354 -11.17 -13.03 12.00
C HIS A 354 -10.40 -12.03 11.12
N LEU A 355 -9.71 -11.09 11.77
CA LEU A 355 -8.91 -10.07 11.11
C LEU A 355 -7.50 -10.56 10.78
N LEU A 356 -6.93 -11.42 11.62
CA LEU A 356 -5.62 -12.03 11.36
C LEU A 356 -5.66 -13.54 11.52
N ILE A 357 -4.83 -14.20 10.72
CA ILE A 357 -4.50 -15.62 10.86
C ILE A 357 -2.99 -15.81 10.73
N ALA A 358 -2.45 -16.76 11.49
CA ALA A 358 -1.09 -17.24 11.34
C ALA A 358 -1.08 -18.69 10.87
N LEU A 359 -0.40 -18.95 9.76
CA LEU A 359 -0.31 -20.27 9.12
C LEU A 359 1.15 -20.73 9.03
N ASP A 360 1.40 -22.05 8.97
CA ASP A 360 2.68 -22.57 8.47
C ASP A 360 2.77 -22.50 6.93
N GLU A 361 3.88 -22.96 6.34
CA GLU A 361 4.06 -23.03 4.87
C GLU A 361 2.98 -23.86 4.15
N ASN A 362 2.33 -24.80 4.84
CA ASN A 362 1.36 -25.74 4.28
C ASN A 362 -0.10 -25.30 4.53
N GLY A 363 -0.31 -24.12 5.14
CA GLY A 363 -1.64 -23.60 5.44
C GLY A 363 -2.26 -24.13 6.73
N ARG A 364 -1.48 -24.75 7.62
CA ARG A 364 -1.96 -25.16 8.93
C ARG A 364 -1.99 -23.97 9.89
N GLU A 365 -3.15 -23.75 10.51
CA GLU A 365 -3.35 -22.67 11.48
C GLU A 365 -2.56 -22.88 12.78
N TYR A 366 -1.86 -21.83 13.21
CA TYR A 366 -1.30 -21.67 14.56
C TYR A 366 -2.27 -20.95 15.48
N TRP A 367 -2.81 -19.82 15.02
CA TRP A 367 -3.76 -18.99 15.75
C TRP A 367 -4.51 -18.07 14.79
N ARG A 368 -5.61 -17.48 15.28
CA ARG A 368 -6.36 -16.41 14.63
C ARG A 368 -6.73 -15.34 15.65
N PHE A 369 -6.88 -14.10 15.18
CA PHE A 369 -7.28 -12.96 16.00
C PHE A 369 -8.54 -12.32 15.43
N LYS A 370 -9.52 -12.10 16.32
CA LYS A 370 -10.78 -11.40 16.04
C LYS A 370 -10.88 -10.20 16.98
N PRO A 371 -11.06 -8.97 16.47
CA PRO A 371 -11.38 -7.83 17.31
C PRO A 371 -12.68 -8.06 18.11
N GLU A 372 -12.69 -7.68 19.38
CA GLU A 372 -13.93 -7.64 20.18
C GLU A 372 -14.81 -6.47 19.72
N GLU A 373 -16.13 -6.68 19.64
CA GLU A 373 -17.12 -5.68 19.18
C GLU A 373 -17.32 -4.48 20.13
#